data_AF-A0A2V5PMK8-F1
#
_entry.id   AF-A0A2V5PMK8-F1
#
_cell.length_a   1.000
_cell.length_b   1.000
_cell.length_c   1.000
_cell.angle_alpha   90.00
_cell.angle_beta   90.00
_cell.angle_gamma   90.00
#
_symmetry.space_group_name_H-M   'P 1'
#
loop_
_entity.id
_entity.type
_entity.pdbx_description
1 polymer ?
#
loop_
_entity_poly.entity_id
_entity_poly.type
_entity_poly.pdbx_seq_one_letter_code
_entity_poly.pdbx_strand_id
1 'polypeptide(L)'
;MQVLDSINPRSPAVISTVAVTGEPLSANVANGKRLFYRSREPRHSRANYIACASCHADGGGHDGRTWDFTNRGEGLRNTIDLRGRAGMAHGPVHWSANFDEIQDFENDIVRFFGGTGLAQDGQPPNPPLGAPNAGRSADLDDLAAYISSLGQPSRSPFRNSDGTLTDAARSGKVLFLALQCVSCHVPPRFTDSILTPDPASFILHDVGTITPASGSRLGGPLSGLDTPSLLGVWDSAPYLHDGSAPTLGDVLTTKNPSDQHGLTSMISSNLLSDLIAYLLSLDGSSVDEPTDQDGDGISDQWEALHEINSALEDADGDGLSNRDEFLAGTNPRDAFSRLAIHEVRRDAGGLSVFFSTVNGKTYVAEFTDSLPAANWQPLGNTVGDGAEQVITDTNLPAQHRFYRIRVGE
;
A
#
# COMPACT_ATOMS: atom_id res chain seq x y z
N MET A 1 22.85 13.89 32.09
CA MET A 1 23.01 12.81 33.08
C MET A 1 23.24 13.43 34.45
N GLN A 2 22.52 12.96 35.47
CA GLN A 2 22.72 13.40 36.85
C GLN A 2 23.60 12.39 37.58
N VAL A 3 24.60 12.87 38.31
CA VAL A 3 25.41 12.06 39.22
C VAL A 3 24.75 12.18 40.59
N LEU A 4 24.37 11.03 41.15
CA LEU A 4 23.74 10.94 42.45
C LEU A 4 24.76 10.51 43.51
N ASP A 5 24.76 11.17 44.65
CA ASP A 5 25.34 10.63 45.88
C ASP A 5 24.32 9.72 46.55
N SER A 6 24.71 8.46 46.74
CA SER A 6 23.88 7.39 47.29
C SER A 6 24.17 7.08 48.77
N ILE A 7 24.94 7.93 49.47
CA ILE A 7 25.20 7.77 50.92
C ILE A 7 23.91 7.62 51.73
N ASN A 8 22.82 8.28 51.33
CA ASN A 8 21.47 7.98 51.82
C ASN A 8 20.62 7.33 50.72
N PRO A 9 20.47 5.99 50.70
CA PRO A 9 19.72 5.30 49.65
C PRO A 9 18.20 5.59 49.66
N ARG A 10 17.66 6.23 50.71
CA ARG A 10 16.26 6.68 50.76
C ARG A 10 16.07 8.11 50.23
N SER A 11 17.16 8.85 50.01
CA SER A 11 17.13 10.22 49.51
C SER A 11 18.45 10.55 48.79
N PRO A 12 18.67 10.00 47.59
CA PRO A 12 19.86 10.30 46.80
C PRO A 12 19.88 11.78 46.41
N ALA A 13 21.03 12.44 46.59
CA ALA A 13 21.21 13.84 46.25
C ALA A 13 21.91 13.98 44.89
N VAL A 14 21.41 14.87 44.02
CA VAL A 14 22.11 15.21 42.77
C VAL A 14 23.32 16.06 43.12
N ILE A 15 24.53 15.52 42.91
CA ILE A 15 25.79 16.21 43.20
C ILE A 15 26.42 16.86 41.97
N SER A 16 26.02 16.42 40.77
CA SER A 16 26.48 17.01 39.52
C SER A 16 25.52 16.70 38.37
N THR A 17 25.50 17.55 37.36
CA THR A 17 24.80 17.32 36.10
C THR A 17 25.78 17.46 34.95
N VAL A 18 25.97 16.38 34.20
CA VAL A 18 26.83 16.33 33.01
C VAL A 18 25.93 16.38 31.77
N ALA A 19 26.25 17.28 30.83
CA ALA A 19 25.60 17.29 29.52
C ALA A 19 26.17 16.13 28.69
N VAL A 20 25.31 15.22 28.22
CA VAL A 20 25.72 13.96 27.55
C VAL A 20 25.19 13.93 26.12
N THR A 21 25.22 15.09 25.45
CA THR A 21 24.50 15.46 24.21
C THR A 21 23.07 15.98 24.45
N GLY A 22 22.62 16.86 23.55
CA GLY A 22 21.24 17.36 23.53
C GLY A 22 20.32 16.35 22.86
N GLU A 23 19.05 16.35 23.24
CA GLU A 23 18.00 15.57 22.56
C GLU A 23 17.90 16.03 21.09
N PRO A 24 18.17 15.16 20.09
CA PRO A 24 18.06 15.54 18.68
C PRO A 24 16.62 15.68 18.21
N LEU A 25 15.65 15.07 18.90
CA LEU A 25 14.23 15.18 18.56
C LEU A 25 13.65 16.53 18.99
N SER A 26 12.75 17.08 18.20
CA SER A 26 11.94 18.22 18.63
C SER A 26 11.07 17.83 19.83
N ALA A 27 10.65 18.81 20.63
CA ALA A 27 9.96 18.56 21.90
C ALA A 27 8.69 17.70 21.74
N ASN A 28 7.90 17.95 20.70
CA ASN A 28 6.70 17.17 20.35
C ASN A 28 7.04 15.73 19.99
N VAL A 29 8.01 15.50 19.10
CA VAL A 29 8.44 14.14 18.69
C VAL A 29 9.04 13.37 19.86
N ALA A 30 9.83 14.04 20.72
CA ALA A 30 10.38 13.43 21.94
C ALA A 30 9.28 13.04 22.95
N ASN A 31 8.24 13.86 23.09
CA ASN A 31 7.10 13.53 23.94
C ASN A 31 6.27 12.38 23.36
N GLY A 32 5.94 12.42 22.07
CA GLY A 32 5.27 11.33 21.36
C GLY A 32 6.00 10.01 21.49
N LYS A 33 7.33 10.03 21.36
CA LYS A 33 8.17 8.85 21.63
C LYS A 33 8.00 8.36 23.07
N ARG A 34 7.99 9.24 24.06
CA ARG A 34 7.75 8.81 25.46
C ARG A 34 6.39 8.13 25.60
N LEU A 35 5.32 8.73 25.05
CA LEU A 35 3.96 8.17 25.09
C LEU A 35 3.91 6.78 24.44
N PHE A 36 4.51 6.62 23.26
CA PHE A 36 4.57 5.36 22.51
C PHE A 36 5.13 4.18 23.32
N TYR A 37 6.11 4.43 24.19
CA TYR A 37 6.76 3.40 25.02
C TYR A 37 6.19 3.28 26.44
N ARG A 38 5.21 4.11 26.82
CA ARG A 38 4.79 4.24 28.22
C ARG A 38 3.59 3.37 28.55
N SER A 39 3.84 2.22 29.15
CA SER A 39 2.78 1.37 29.71
C SER A 39 2.33 1.82 31.10
N ARG A 40 3.19 2.49 31.89
CA ARG A 40 2.92 2.89 33.29
C ARG A 40 2.16 4.20 33.43
N GLU A 41 1.07 4.34 32.67
CA GLU A 41 0.18 5.49 32.76
C GLU A 41 -1.27 5.05 32.53
N PRO A 42 -2.21 5.39 33.45
CA PRO A 42 -3.61 4.96 33.33
C PRO A 42 -4.32 5.53 32.09
N ARG A 43 -3.74 6.56 31.46
CA ARG A 43 -4.23 7.10 30.20
C ARG A 43 -4.12 6.10 29.04
N HIS A 44 -3.05 5.30 29.00
CA HIS A 44 -2.80 4.35 27.90
C HIS A 44 -3.44 2.99 28.11
N SER A 45 -3.40 2.43 29.32
CA SER A 45 -4.01 1.13 29.60
C SER A 45 -4.45 0.98 31.05
N ARG A 46 -5.60 0.32 31.27
CA ARG A 46 -6.19 0.15 32.61
C ARG A 46 -5.25 -0.53 33.61
N ALA A 47 -4.51 -1.53 33.15
CA ALA A 47 -3.64 -2.37 33.99
C ALA A 47 -2.15 -1.99 33.90
N ASN A 48 -1.83 -0.87 33.22
CA ASN A 48 -0.46 -0.41 33.02
C ASN A 48 0.47 -1.45 32.36
N TYR A 49 -0.07 -2.33 31.50
CA TYR A 49 0.63 -3.51 31.00
C TYR A 49 0.94 -3.46 29.49
N ILE A 50 0.24 -2.61 28.74
CA ILE A 50 0.40 -2.49 27.29
C ILE A 50 0.71 -1.04 26.91
N ALA A 51 1.57 -0.88 25.91
CA ALA A 51 1.89 0.37 25.22
C ALA A 51 1.97 0.08 23.71
N CYS A 52 2.05 1.11 22.87
CA CYS A 52 2.23 0.95 21.43
C CYS A 52 3.45 0.06 21.12
N ALA A 53 4.56 0.31 21.83
CA ALA A 53 5.79 -0.46 21.72
C ALA A 53 5.69 -1.95 22.13
N SER A 54 4.59 -2.37 22.76
CA SER A 54 4.38 -3.78 23.12
C SER A 54 4.15 -4.66 21.88
N CYS A 55 3.48 -4.12 20.86
CA CYS A 55 3.32 -4.78 19.56
C CYS A 55 4.29 -4.18 18.54
N HIS A 56 4.53 -2.87 18.61
CA HIS A 56 5.40 -2.17 17.68
C HIS A 56 6.81 -1.93 18.24
N ALA A 57 7.60 -3.01 18.34
CA ALA A 57 8.92 -3.02 18.99
C ALA A 57 9.96 -2.09 18.31
N ASP A 58 11.09 -1.85 18.98
CA ASP A 58 12.29 -1.20 18.39
C ASP A 58 12.07 0.12 17.62
N GLY A 59 11.07 0.90 18.04
CA GLY A 59 10.83 2.23 17.47
C GLY A 59 9.84 2.23 16.32
N GLY A 60 8.98 1.21 16.24
CA GLY A 60 7.94 1.08 15.22
C GLY A 60 8.02 -0.22 14.42
N GLY A 61 9.02 -1.06 14.64
CA GLY A 61 9.07 -2.42 14.09
C GLY A 61 7.89 -3.29 14.56
N HIS A 62 7.81 -4.53 14.13
CA HIS A 62 6.72 -5.44 14.48
C HIS A 62 7.20 -6.54 15.44
N ASP A 63 6.28 -7.17 16.18
CA ASP A 63 6.60 -8.22 17.16
C ASP A 63 6.52 -9.65 16.58
N GLY A 64 6.25 -9.77 15.28
CA GLY A 64 6.10 -11.03 14.57
C GLY A 64 4.87 -11.84 14.97
N ARG A 65 3.82 -11.22 15.54
CA ARG A 65 2.61 -11.90 15.98
C ARG A 65 1.36 -11.52 15.20
N THR A 66 0.49 -12.53 15.08
CA THR A 66 -0.93 -12.35 14.77
C THR A 66 -1.73 -12.20 16.06
N TRP A 67 -2.54 -11.16 16.12
CA TRP A 67 -3.43 -10.83 17.23
C TRP A 67 -4.87 -11.16 16.89
N ASP A 68 -5.64 -11.61 17.89
CA ASP A 68 -7.07 -11.85 17.77
C ASP A 68 -7.85 -10.61 18.20
N PHE A 69 -8.47 -9.94 17.22
CA PHE A 69 -9.38 -8.82 17.40
C PHE A 69 -10.83 -9.18 17.03
N THR A 70 -11.20 -10.47 17.09
CA THR A 70 -12.58 -10.92 16.84
C THR A 70 -13.57 -10.26 17.80
N ASN A 71 -13.16 -9.98 19.04
CA ASN A 71 -13.98 -9.24 20.01
C ASN A 71 -14.27 -7.78 19.60
N ARG A 72 -13.57 -7.26 18.58
CA ARG A 72 -13.73 -5.92 17.99
C ARG A 72 -14.39 -5.96 16.62
N GLY A 73 -14.71 -7.16 16.12
CA GLY A 73 -15.16 -7.37 14.76
C GLY A 73 -14.03 -7.46 13.73
N GLU A 74 -12.80 -7.04 14.02
CA GLU A 74 -11.67 -7.01 13.06
C GLU A 74 -10.99 -8.39 12.84
N GLY A 75 -11.33 -9.44 13.59
CA GLY A 75 -10.77 -10.77 13.37
C GLY A 75 -9.25 -10.86 13.60
N LEU A 76 -8.56 -11.77 12.92
CA LEU A 76 -7.12 -11.96 13.06
C LEU A 76 -6.34 -10.86 12.30
N ARG A 77 -5.36 -10.25 12.98
CA ARG A 77 -4.49 -9.20 12.40
C ARG A 77 -3.03 -9.39 12.78
N ASN A 78 -2.17 -9.49 11.79
CA ASN A 78 -0.72 -9.42 11.93
C ASN A 78 -0.27 -7.99 12.22
N THR A 79 0.75 -7.81 13.04
CA THR A 79 1.28 -6.48 13.34
C THR A 79 2.00 -5.87 12.15
N ILE A 80 1.60 -4.65 11.75
CA ILE A 80 2.24 -3.89 10.66
C ILE A 80 3.49 -3.19 11.17
N ASP A 81 4.56 -3.20 10.36
CA ASP A 81 5.75 -2.39 10.61
C ASP A 81 5.48 -0.91 10.29
N LEU A 82 5.74 -0.03 11.26
CA LEU A 82 5.56 1.42 11.18
C LEU A 82 6.81 2.15 10.65
N ARG A 83 7.97 1.49 10.60
CA ARG A 83 9.22 2.06 10.08
C ARG A 83 9.08 2.27 8.57
N GLY A 84 9.49 3.44 8.10
CA GLY A 84 9.36 3.81 6.70
C GLY A 84 7.95 4.19 6.25
N ARG A 85 6.98 4.29 7.17
CA ARG A 85 5.58 4.63 6.83
C ARG A 85 5.24 6.11 6.98
N ALA A 86 6.03 6.85 7.78
CA ALA A 86 5.82 8.28 8.05
C ALA A 86 4.37 8.64 8.41
N GLY A 87 3.75 7.88 9.32
CA GLY A 87 2.35 8.08 9.70
C GLY A 87 1.40 7.71 8.57
N MET A 88 0.71 8.71 8.02
CA MET A 88 -0.31 8.54 6.96
C MET A 88 0.28 8.65 5.54
N ALA A 89 1.60 8.74 5.39
CA ALA A 89 2.20 8.94 4.07
C ALA A 89 1.94 7.77 3.11
N HIS A 90 1.53 6.62 3.64
CA HIS A 90 1.20 5.39 2.90
C HIS A 90 -0.31 5.12 2.86
N GLY A 91 -1.15 6.15 3.09
CA GLY A 91 -2.61 6.01 3.06
C GLY A 91 -3.23 5.78 4.45
N PRO A 92 -4.52 5.38 4.51
CA PRO A 92 -5.21 5.05 5.75
C PRO A 92 -4.50 3.93 6.53
N VAL A 93 -4.74 3.87 7.85
CA VAL A 93 -4.08 2.90 8.73
C VAL A 93 -4.99 1.74 9.11
N HIS A 94 -4.34 0.68 9.60
CA HIS A 94 -4.83 -0.70 9.71
C HIS A 94 -5.01 -1.41 8.37
N TRP A 95 -4.95 -2.74 8.43
CA TRP A 95 -5.23 -3.61 7.28
C TRP A 95 -6.59 -3.36 6.63
N SER A 96 -7.58 -2.90 7.40
CA SER A 96 -8.93 -2.62 6.92
C SER A 96 -9.14 -1.18 6.46
N ALA A 97 -8.09 -0.34 6.39
CA ALA A 97 -8.17 1.09 6.07
C ALA A 97 -9.29 1.81 6.85
N ASN A 98 -9.37 1.58 8.15
CA ASN A 98 -10.52 2.02 8.95
C ASN A 98 -10.25 3.34 9.68
N PHE A 99 -9.01 3.85 9.68
CA PHE A 99 -8.57 5.08 10.36
C PHE A 99 -7.90 6.02 9.33
N ASP A 100 -8.27 7.30 9.35
CA ASP A 100 -7.79 8.35 8.44
C ASP A 100 -6.80 9.33 9.11
N GLU A 101 -6.46 9.08 10.38
CA GLU A 101 -5.42 9.80 11.12
C GLU A 101 -4.82 8.92 12.23
N ILE A 102 -3.58 9.22 12.65
CA ILE A 102 -2.94 8.48 13.75
C ILE A 102 -3.64 8.75 15.09
N GLN A 103 -4.27 9.91 15.24
CA GLN A 103 -4.99 10.27 16.46
C GLN A 103 -6.23 9.39 16.70
N ASP A 104 -6.74 8.67 15.69
CA ASP A 104 -7.84 7.71 15.85
C ASP A 104 -7.49 6.54 16.78
N PHE A 105 -6.20 6.27 17.02
CA PHE A 105 -5.76 5.30 18.03
C PHE A 105 -6.18 5.67 19.46
N GLU A 106 -6.71 6.88 19.69
CA GLU A 106 -7.45 7.22 20.90
C GLU A 106 -8.64 6.26 21.13
N ASN A 107 -9.29 5.80 20.05
CA ASN A 107 -10.31 4.74 20.12
C ASN A 107 -9.74 3.46 20.74
N ASP A 108 -8.53 3.07 20.33
CA ASP A 108 -7.90 1.85 20.81
C ASP A 108 -7.44 1.95 22.26
N ILE A 109 -6.85 3.09 22.61
CA ILE A 109 -6.44 3.43 23.97
C ILE A 109 -7.64 3.34 24.92
N VAL A 110 -8.75 4.00 24.59
CA VAL A 110 -9.91 4.08 25.48
C VAL A 110 -10.70 2.78 25.48
N ARG A 111 -11.04 2.23 24.31
CA ARG A 111 -12.02 1.14 24.18
C ARG A 111 -11.39 -0.23 24.41
N PHE A 112 -10.11 -0.40 24.07
CA PHE A 112 -9.49 -1.73 24.09
C PHE A 112 -8.42 -1.89 25.15
N PHE A 113 -7.53 -0.91 25.28
CA PHE A 113 -6.56 -0.93 26.38
C PHE A 113 -7.23 -0.54 27.71
N GLY A 114 -8.44 0.04 27.65
CA GLY A 114 -9.22 0.45 28.80
C GLY A 114 -8.62 1.65 29.52
N GLY A 115 -7.76 2.40 28.84
CA GLY A 115 -7.17 3.63 29.36
C GLY A 115 -8.19 4.76 29.44
N THR A 116 -7.84 5.82 30.14
CA THR A 116 -8.69 7.03 30.22
C THR A 116 -8.56 7.94 28.99
N GLY A 117 -7.70 7.61 28.02
CA GLY A 117 -7.49 8.39 26.80
C GLY A 117 -6.42 9.46 26.95
N LEU A 118 -5.78 9.85 25.86
CA LEU A 118 -4.83 10.96 25.80
C LEU A 118 -5.52 12.31 25.60
N ALA A 119 -6.72 12.35 25.02
CA ALA A 119 -7.46 13.59 24.77
C ALA A 119 -7.76 14.37 26.06
N GLN A 120 -8.18 13.65 27.12
CA GLN A 120 -8.44 14.22 28.46
C GLN A 120 -9.38 15.44 28.49
N ASP A 121 -10.25 15.60 27.49
CA ASP A 121 -11.20 16.70 27.33
C ASP A 121 -12.62 16.37 27.87
N GLY A 122 -12.78 15.19 28.47
CA GLY A 122 -14.05 14.70 29.00
C GLY A 122 -15.03 14.20 27.94
N GLN A 123 -14.63 14.16 26.66
CA GLN A 123 -15.42 13.61 25.56
C GLN A 123 -14.91 12.23 25.15
N PRO A 124 -15.78 11.32 24.69
CA PRO A 124 -15.32 10.06 24.12
C PRO A 124 -14.45 10.29 22.86
N PRO A 125 -13.63 9.30 22.44
CA PRO A 125 -12.96 9.34 21.15
C PRO A 125 -13.98 9.51 20.03
N ASN A 126 -13.69 10.37 19.05
CA ASN A 126 -14.50 10.46 17.85
C ASN A 126 -14.43 9.13 17.10
N PRO A 127 -15.54 8.69 16.47
CA PRO A 127 -15.54 7.45 15.73
C PRO A 127 -14.55 7.50 14.55
N PRO A 128 -13.95 6.37 14.17
CA PRO A 128 -13.07 6.31 13.01
C PRO A 128 -13.76 6.80 11.73
N LEU A 129 -13.01 7.45 10.84
CA LEU A 129 -13.50 8.09 9.60
C LEU A 129 -14.57 9.17 9.85
N GLY A 130 -14.58 9.73 11.06
CA GLY A 130 -15.56 10.67 11.55
C GLY A 130 -14.99 12.09 11.71
N ALA A 131 -15.42 12.78 12.78
CA ALA A 131 -14.81 14.04 13.15
C ALA A 131 -13.36 13.80 13.63
N PRO A 132 -12.41 14.70 13.32
CA PRO A 132 -11.02 14.50 13.67
C PRO A 132 -10.82 14.44 15.20
N ASN A 133 -10.03 13.48 15.64
CA ASN A 133 -9.36 13.46 16.94
C ASN A 133 -8.07 14.32 16.93
N ALA A 134 -7.49 14.63 15.77
CA ALA A 134 -6.41 15.62 15.65
C ALA A 134 -6.78 16.97 16.29
N GLY A 135 -5.82 17.57 17.00
CA GLY A 135 -6.01 18.86 17.67
C GLY A 135 -6.78 18.80 18.99
N ARG A 136 -7.29 17.64 19.42
CA ARG A 136 -7.99 17.51 20.71
C ARG A 136 -7.06 17.63 21.91
N SER A 137 -5.81 17.22 21.78
CA SER A 137 -4.80 17.39 22.83
C SER A 137 -3.38 17.37 22.26
N ALA A 138 -2.46 18.08 22.93
CA ALA A 138 -1.06 18.07 22.57
C ALA A 138 -0.43 16.67 22.65
N ASP A 139 -0.82 15.83 23.62
CA ASP A 139 -0.25 14.48 23.75
C ASP A 139 -0.68 13.56 22.59
N LEU A 140 -1.92 13.69 22.08
CA LEU A 140 -2.34 12.96 20.87
C LEU A 140 -1.56 13.41 19.63
N ASP A 141 -1.43 14.72 19.44
CA ASP A 141 -0.70 15.27 18.30
C ASP A 141 0.80 14.99 18.38
N ASP A 142 1.38 14.95 19.58
CA ASP A 142 2.76 14.57 19.81
C ASP A 142 2.99 13.09 19.48
N LEU A 143 2.08 12.19 19.89
CA LEU A 143 2.13 10.78 19.50
C LEU A 143 2.08 10.63 17.98
N ALA A 144 1.16 11.32 17.32
CA ALA A 144 1.08 11.33 15.85
C ALA A 144 2.37 11.89 15.22
N ALA A 145 2.95 12.96 15.77
CA ALA A 145 4.22 13.52 15.29
C ALA A 145 5.38 12.52 15.40
N TYR A 146 5.41 11.69 16.46
CA TYR A 146 6.40 10.63 16.57
C TYR A 146 6.21 9.55 15.49
N ILE A 147 4.99 9.05 15.27
CA ILE A 147 4.73 8.06 14.21
C ILE A 147 5.08 8.64 12.83
N SER A 148 4.73 9.89 12.56
CA SER A 148 5.08 10.60 11.32
C SER A 148 6.59 10.77 11.12
N SER A 149 7.38 10.75 12.20
CA SER A 149 8.85 10.82 12.10
C SER A 149 9.49 9.50 11.64
N LEU A 150 8.75 8.38 11.65
CA LEU A 150 9.22 7.05 11.25
C LEU A 150 9.21 6.88 9.72
N GLY A 151 9.77 7.84 8.99
CA GLY A 151 9.73 7.87 7.52
C GLY A 151 10.88 7.17 6.80
N GLN A 152 11.83 6.60 7.53
CA GLN A 152 12.99 5.92 6.95
C GLN A 152 12.83 4.40 7.09
N PRO A 153 12.60 3.66 5.99
CA PRO A 153 12.61 2.20 6.03
C PRO A 153 14.01 1.66 6.37
N SER A 154 14.05 0.45 6.93
CA SER A 154 15.32 -0.23 7.22
C SER A 154 15.99 -0.67 5.93
N ARG A 155 17.29 -0.34 5.78
CA ARG A 155 18.10 -0.81 4.64
C ARG A 155 18.06 -2.33 4.55
N SER A 156 17.82 -2.85 3.36
CA SER A 156 17.77 -4.29 3.13
C SER A 156 19.16 -4.93 3.19
N PRO A 157 19.34 -6.04 3.93
CA PRO A 157 20.55 -6.84 3.88
C PRO A 157 20.65 -7.70 2.61
N PHE A 158 19.61 -7.73 1.77
CA PHE A 158 19.53 -8.54 0.54
C PHE A 158 20.03 -7.81 -0.71
N ARG A 159 20.84 -6.77 -0.52
CA ARG A 159 21.51 -5.99 -1.58
C ARG A 159 22.99 -6.27 -1.66
N ASN A 160 23.62 -5.84 -2.76
CA ASN A 160 25.07 -5.75 -2.83
C ASN A 160 25.61 -4.77 -1.78
N SER A 161 26.89 -4.89 -1.42
CA SER A 161 27.53 -4.04 -0.42
C SER A 161 27.47 -2.54 -0.76
N ASP A 162 27.46 -2.20 -2.05
CA ASP A 162 27.35 -0.84 -2.57
C ASP A 162 25.90 -0.30 -2.58
N GLY A 163 24.91 -1.11 -2.18
CA GLY A 163 23.49 -0.74 -2.16
C GLY A 163 22.75 -1.00 -3.47
N THR A 164 23.40 -1.53 -4.50
CA THR A 164 22.73 -1.92 -5.74
C THR A 164 21.97 -3.25 -5.60
N LEU A 165 21.04 -3.49 -6.53
CA LEU A 165 20.34 -4.77 -6.65
C LEU A 165 21.32 -5.89 -7.04
N THR A 166 21.15 -7.06 -6.43
CA THR A 166 21.81 -8.30 -6.87
C THR A 166 21.32 -8.72 -8.26
N ASP A 167 22.04 -9.61 -8.94
CA ASP A 167 21.61 -10.12 -10.26
C ASP A 167 20.22 -10.76 -10.22
N ALA A 168 19.96 -11.57 -9.19
CA ALA A 168 18.64 -12.17 -8.95
C ALA A 168 17.55 -11.12 -8.72
N ALA A 169 17.84 -10.08 -7.91
CA ALA A 169 16.88 -9.01 -7.66
C ALA A 169 16.62 -8.15 -8.90
N ARG A 170 17.61 -7.98 -9.79
CA ARG A 170 17.40 -7.31 -11.10
C ARG A 170 16.49 -8.14 -12.00
N SER A 171 16.68 -9.44 -12.09
CA SER A 171 15.75 -10.34 -12.79
C SER A 171 14.34 -10.32 -12.17
N GLY A 172 14.26 -10.33 -10.84
CA GLY A 172 13.01 -10.26 -10.09
C GLY A 172 12.23 -8.97 -10.29
N LYS A 173 12.92 -7.86 -10.49
CA LYS A 173 12.30 -6.57 -10.80
C LYS A 173 11.52 -6.59 -12.11
N VAL A 174 12.08 -7.25 -13.14
CA VAL A 174 11.38 -7.45 -14.42
C VAL A 174 10.14 -8.32 -14.22
N LEU A 175 10.25 -9.38 -13.42
CA LEU A 175 9.10 -10.23 -13.08
C LEU A 175 8.03 -9.47 -12.29
N PHE A 176 8.41 -8.58 -11.38
CA PHE A 176 7.45 -7.78 -10.61
C PHE A 176 6.53 -6.94 -11.50
N LEU A 177 7.07 -6.42 -12.61
CA LEU A 177 6.30 -5.73 -13.64
C LEU A 177 5.43 -6.70 -14.44
N ALA A 178 6.03 -7.78 -14.96
CA ALA A 178 5.35 -8.74 -15.83
C ALA A 178 4.23 -9.54 -15.13
N LEU A 179 4.35 -9.76 -13.83
CA LEU A 179 3.41 -10.56 -13.03
C LEU A 179 2.36 -9.70 -12.32
N GLN A 180 2.20 -8.45 -12.78
CA GLN A 180 1.17 -7.51 -12.37
C GLN A 180 1.26 -7.04 -10.91
N CYS A 181 2.39 -7.22 -10.24
CA CYS A 181 2.55 -6.77 -8.85
C CYS A 181 2.41 -5.24 -8.73
N VAL A 182 2.84 -4.50 -9.76
CA VAL A 182 2.73 -3.04 -9.84
C VAL A 182 1.30 -2.51 -9.98
N SER A 183 0.28 -3.34 -10.20
CA SER A 183 -1.11 -2.84 -10.26
C SER A 183 -1.59 -2.30 -8.91
N CYS A 184 -1.09 -2.86 -7.81
CA CYS A 184 -1.40 -2.43 -6.45
C CYS A 184 -0.14 -1.97 -5.70
N HIS A 185 1.02 -2.60 -5.92
CA HIS A 185 2.26 -2.21 -5.25
C HIS A 185 3.06 -1.18 -6.06
N VAL A 186 2.48 0.02 -6.21
CA VAL A 186 2.97 1.07 -7.11
C VAL A 186 4.18 1.82 -6.52
N PRO A 187 5.33 1.90 -7.22
CA PRO A 187 6.46 2.75 -6.83
C PRO A 187 6.09 4.26 -6.76
N PRO A 188 6.80 5.10 -5.99
CA PRO A 188 7.98 4.79 -5.19
C PRO A 188 7.67 4.24 -3.79
N ARG A 189 6.40 4.26 -3.38
CA ARG A 189 5.97 3.78 -2.06
C ARG A 189 5.69 2.28 -2.04
N PHE A 190 5.64 1.64 -3.21
CA PHE A 190 5.24 0.24 -3.40
C PHE A 190 3.87 -0.08 -2.79
N THR A 191 2.94 0.86 -2.95
CA THR A 191 1.52 0.78 -2.56
C THR A 191 0.73 1.83 -3.35
N ASP A 192 -0.47 1.46 -3.78
CA ASP A 192 -1.48 2.34 -4.36
C ASP A 192 -2.32 3.05 -3.28
N SER A 193 -2.15 2.66 -2.02
CA SER A 193 -2.89 3.24 -0.91
C SER A 193 -2.66 4.75 -0.81
N ILE A 194 -3.77 5.47 -0.74
CA ILE A 194 -3.82 6.92 -0.74
C ILE A 194 -4.92 7.39 0.20
N LEU A 195 -4.60 8.41 0.99
CA LEU A 195 -5.58 9.08 1.83
C LEU A 195 -6.38 10.06 0.96
N THR A 196 -7.67 9.78 0.81
CA THR A 196 -8.63 10.66 0.11
C THR A 196 -9.52 11.42 1.10
N PRO A 197 -10.03 12.62 0.75
CA PRO A 197 -10.99 13.32 1.61
C PRO A 197 -12.29 12.57 1.85
N ASP A 198 -12.69 11.70 0.93
CA ASP A 198 -13.83 10.79 1.08
C ASP A 198 -13.33 9.38 1.41
N PRO A 199 -13.53 8.88 2.63
CA PRO A 199 -13.12 7.53 3.03
C PRO A 199 -13.82 6.39 2.27
N ALA A 200 -14.94 6.66 1.61
CA ALA A 200 -15.58 5.68 0.73
C ALA A 200 -14.76 5.42 -0.56
N SER A 201 -13.82 6.30 -0.88
CA SER A 201 -12.92 6.19 -2.03
C SER A 201 -11.57 5.53 -1.69
N PHE A 202 -11.37 5.07 -0.44
CA PHE A 202 -10.17 4.30 -0.08
C PHE A 202 -10.10 3.00 -0.89
N ILE A 203 -8.91 2.71 -1.39
CA ILE A 203 -8.65 1.54 -2.22
C ILE A 203 -8.51 0.31 -1.32
N LEU A 204 -9.27 -0.74 -1.62
CA LEU A 204 -9.25 -2.01 -0.91
C LEU A 204 -9.23 -3.14 -1.93
N HIS A 205 -8.34 -4.11 -1.73
CA HIS A 205 -8.22 -5.27 -2.62
C HIS A 205 -8.54 -6.56 -1.88
N ASP A 206 -9.33 -7.43 -2.52
CA ASP A 206 -9.41 -8.83 -2.13
C ASP A 206 -8.47 -9.63 -3.04
N VAL A 207 -7.38 -10.10 -2.45
CA VAL A 207 -6.35 -10.91 -3.13
C VAL A 207 -6.56 -12.41 -2.86
N GLY A 208 -7.76 -12.82 -2.46
CA GLY A 208 -8.12 -14.22 -2.21
C GLY A 208 -7.65 -14.76 -0.86
N THR A 209 -7.20 -13.89 0.04
CA THR A 209 -6.71 -14.25 1.37
C THR A 209 -7.74 -14.01 2.48
N ILE A 210 -8.85 -13.33 2.18
CA ILE A 210 -9.90 -13.06 3.16
C ILE A 210 -10.62 -14.36 3.52
N THR A 211 -10.72 -14.62 4.82
CA THR A 211 -11.42 -15.76 5.41
C THR A 211 -12.46 -15.29 6.42
N PRO A 212 -13.37 -16.16 6.91
CA PRO A 212 -14.28 -15.79 8.00
C PRO A 212 -13.55 -15.29 9.27
N ALA A 213 -12.32 -15.76 9.51
CA ALA A 213 -11.49 -15.30 10.63
C ALA A 213 -10.91 -13.88 10.42
N SER A 214 -11.01 -13.32 9.21
CA SER A 214 -10.56 -11.96 8.89
C SER A 214 -11.51 -10.89 9.40
N GLY A 215 -12.70 -11.26 9.87
CA GLY A 215 -13.63 -10.35 10.53
C GLY A 215 -14.36 -9.40 9.57
N SER A 216 -14.53 -8.17 10.01
CA SER A 216 -15.39 -7.12 9.48
C SER A 216 -14.63 -5.79 9.46
N ARG A 217 -15.11 -4.86 8.63
CA ARG A 217 -14.61 -3.48 8.58
C ARG A 217 -15.70 -2.56 9.14
N LEU A 218 -15.43 -1.89 10.26
CA LEU A 218 -16.38 -0.97 10.91
C LEU A 218 -17.77 -1.60 11.17
N GLY A 219 -17.80 -2.90 11.50
CA GLY A 219 -19.03 -3.66 11.72
C GLY A 219 -19.79 -4.08 10.45
N GLY A 220 -19.30 -3.70 9.26
CA GLY A 220 -19.80 -4.13 7.96
C GLY A 220 -18.91 -5.21 7.31
N PRO A 221 -19.28 -5.72 6.12
CA PRO A 221 -18.48 -6.69 5.40
C PRO A 221 -17.05 -6.20 5.14
N LEU A 222 -16.07 -7.09 5.28
CA LEU A 222 -14.70 -6.84 4.83
C LEU A 222 -14.61 -7.20 3.35
N SER A 223 -14.72 -6.21 2.47
CA SER A 223 -14.71 -6.39 1.00
C SER A 223 -13.30 -6.42 0.38
N GLY A 224 -12.28 -6.15 1.18
CA GLY A 224 -10.89 -6.01 0.74
C GLY A 224 -10.03 -5.48 1.88
N LEU A 225 -8.73 -5.40 1.63
CA LEU A 225 -7.71 -4.91 2.55
C LEU A 225 -6.91 -3.80 1.88
N ASP A 226 -6.39 -2.88 2.69
CA ASP A 226 -5.44 -1.86 2.23
C ASP A 226 -4.15 -2.52 1.73
N THR A 227 -3.57 -1.99 0.65
CA THR A 227 -2.31 -2.51 0.10
C THR A 227 -1.14 -2.07 0.99
N PRO A 228 -0.49 -2.97 1.75
CA PRO A 228 0.68 -2.57 2.52
C PRO A 228 1.84 -2.22 1.58
N SER A 229 2.62 -1.21 1.93
CA SER A 229 3.86 -0.92 1.21
C SER A 229 4.89 -2.05 1.38
N LEU A 230 5.50 -2.44 0.26
CA LEU A 230 6.55 -3.48 0.24
C LEU A 230 7.93 -2.96 0.69
N LEU A 231 8.09 -1.67 0.91
CA LEU A 231 9.35 -1.14 1.45
C LEU A 231 9.62 -1.75 2.83
N GLY A 232 10.78 -2.40 2.98
CA GLY A 232 11.19 -3.09 4.21
C GLY A 232 10.56 -4.47 4.43
N VAL A 233 9.88 -5.06 3.43
CA VAL A 233 9.18 -6.36 3.58
C VAL A 233 10.09 -7.53 3.97
N TRP A 234 11.41 -7.37 3.84
CA TRP A 234 12.38 -8.36 4.30
C TRP A 234 12.38 -8.58 5.82
N ASP A 235 11.92 -7.59 6.60
CA ASP A 235 11.87 -7.60 8.07
C ASP A 235 10.41 -7.46 8.53
N SER A 236 9.50 -8.28 7.98
CA SER A 236 8.07 -8.18 8.30
C SER A 236 7.33 -9.53 8.37
N ALA A 237 8.05 -10.65 8.46
CA ALA A 237 7.44 -11.98 8.57
C ALA A 237 6.79 -12.18 9.96
N PRO A 238 5.70 -12.96 10.08
CA PRO A 238 4.96 -13.61 8.99
C PRO A 238 4.19 -12.59 8.15
N TYR A 239 3.77 -13.00 6.96
CA TYR A 239 3.13 -12.16 5.95
C TYR A 239 1.61 -12.33 5.89
N LEU A 240 0.97 -11.42 5.16
CA LEU A 240 -0.48 -11.23 5.04
C LEU A 240 -1.14 -10.64 6.29
N HIS A 241 -2.38 -10.19 6.13
CA HIS A 241 -3.13 -9.51 7.18
C HIS A 241 -3.39 -10.39 8.39
N ASP A 242 -3.41 -11.71 8.24
CA ASP A 242 -3.64 -12.67 9.31
C ASP A 242 -2.36 -13.42 9.73
N GLY A 243 -1.21 -13.08 9.13
CA GLY A 243 0.07 -13.74 9.41
C GLY A 243 0.11 -15.20 8.94
N SER A 244 -0.77 -15.60 8.02
CA SER A 244 -0.91 -17.01 7.63
C SER A 244 0.15 -17.49 6.63
N ALA A 245 0.99 -16.60 6.09
CA ALA A 245 2.13 -16.94 5.24
C ALA A 245 3.46 -16.78 6.00
N PRO A 246 4.16 -17.86 6.38
CA PRO A 246 5.46 -17.76 7.04
C PRO A 246 6.57 -17.16 6.18
N THR A 247 6.49 -17.31 4.86
CA THR A 247 7.50 -16.84 3.90
C THR A 247 6.87 -16.09 2.73
N LEU A 248 7.64 -15.25 2.03
CA LEU A 248 7.20 -14.66 0.75
C LEU A 248 6.92 -15.74 -0.32
N GLY A 249 7.62 -16.88 -0.25
CA GLY A 249 7.30 -18.03 -1.09
C GLY A 249 5.88 -18.53 -0.85
N ASP A 250 5.42 -18.60 0.40
CA ASP A 250 4.04 -18.96 0.73
C ASP A 250 3.03 -17.93 0.24
N VAL A 251 3.33 -16.63 0.38
CA VAL A 251 2.49 -15.54 -0.17
C VAL A 251 2.24 -15.77 -1.66
N LEU A 252 3.31 -16.01 -2.42
CA LEU A 252 3.30 -16.10 -3.87
C LEU A 252 2.92 -17.49 -4.40
N THR A 253 2.65 -18.47 -3.52
CA THR A 253 2.28 -19.83 -3.95
C THR A 253 1.08 -20.36 -3.17
N THR A 254 1.30 -20.87 -1.96
CA THR A 254 0.28 -21.55 -1.15
C THR A 254 -0.88 -20.63 -0.75
N LYS A 255 -0.63 -19.32 -0.65
CA LYS A 255 -1.63 -18.26 -0.39
C LYS A 255 -2.04 -17.47 -1.62
N ASN A 256 -1.63 -17.92 -2.80
CA ASN A 256 -2.07 -17.38 -4.08
C ASN A 256 -2.54 -18.49 -5.05
N PRO A 257 -3.46 -19.40 -4.63
CA PRO A 257 -3.83 -20.57 -5.44
C PRO A 257 -4.61 -20.22 -6.72
N SER A 258 -5.07 -18.98 -6.87
CA SER A 258 -5.89 -18.51 -8.00
C SER A 258 -5.31 -17.26 -8.66
N ASP A 259 -4.02 -16.98 -8.43
CA ASP A 259 -3.30 -15.84 -9.02
C ASP A 259 -3.96 -14.47 -8.80
N GLN A 260 -4.70 -14.30 -7.69
CA GLN A 260 -5.32 -13.03 -7.29
C GLN A 260 -4.31 -12.07 -6.64
N HIS A 261 -3.15 -12.58 -6.20
CA HIS A 261 -2.04 -11.81 -5.63
C HIS A 261 -0.83 -11.83 -6.56
N GLY A 262 -1.06 -11.57 -7.84
CA GLY A 262 -0.08 -11.65 -8.94
C GLY A 262 -0.10 -13.00 -9.68
N LEU A 263 0.36 -13.01 -10.93
CA LEU A 263 0.26 -14.16 -11.83
C LEU A 263 1.41 -15.17 -11.65
N THR A 264 1.55 -15.76 -10.47
CA THR A 264 2.74 -16.53 -10.10
C THR A 264 2.65 -18.03 -10.39
N SER A 265 1.48 -18.59 -10.68
CA SER A 265 1.34 -20.04 -10.97
C SER A 265 2.10 -20.51 -12.21
N MET A 266 2.40 -19.59 -13.13
CA MET A 266 3.03 -19.88 -14.43
C MET A 266 4.56 -19.84 -14.43
N ILE A 267 5.19 -19.36 -13.36
CA ILE A 267 6.64 -19.17 -13.31
C ILE A 267 7.36 -20.35 -12.65
N SER A 268 8.59 -20.63 -13.08
CA SER A 268 9.42 -21.67 -12.46
C SER A 268 9.92 -21.27 -11.06
N SER A 269 10.38 -22.23 -10.27
CA SER A 269 10.96 -21.97 -8.94
C SER A 269 12.16 -21.02 -8.96
N ASN A 270 12.94 -21.00 -10.05
CA ASN A 270 14.07 -20.09 -10.21
C ASN A 270 13.58 -18.65 -10.39
N LEU A 271 12.61 -18.44 -11.27
CA LEU A 271 11.99 -17.12 -11.48
C LEU A 271 11.28 -16.64 -10.20
N LEU A 272 10.61 -17.54 -9.48
CA LEU A 272 10.02 -17.22 -8.18
C LEU A 272 11.10 -16.76 -7.17
N SER A 273 12.26 -17.41 -7.16
CA SER A 273 13.37 -17.03 -6.28
C SER A 273 13.93 -15.65 -6.64
N ASP A 274 14.02 -15.33 -7.93
CA ASP A 274 14.43 -14.00 -8.40
C ASP A 274 13.42 -12.92 -7.99
N LEU A 275 12.11 -13.16 -8.16
CA LEU A 275 11.05 -12.27 -7.68
C LEU A 275 11.15 -12.04 -6.18
N ILE A 276 11.33 -13.10 -5.39
CA ILE A 276 11.52 -12.98 -3.93
C ILE A 276 12.78 -12.17 -3.61
N ALA A 277 13.89 -12.37 -4.33
CA ALA A 277 15.10 -11.59 -4.15
C ALA A 277 14.86 -10.09 -4.38
N TYR A 278 14.02 -9.74 -5.37
CA TYR A 278 13.61 -8.35 -5.59
C TYR A 278 12.76 -7.81 -4.44
N LEU A 279 11.71 -8.52 -4.02
CA LEU A 279 10.87 -8.11 -2.89
C LEU A 279 11.69 -7.87 -1.62
N LEU A 280 12.58 -8.81 -1.29
CA LEU A 280 13.47 -8.69 -0.13
C LEU A 280 14.45 -7.51 -0.25
N SER A 281 14.78 -7.07 -1.46
CA SER A 281 15.67 -5.93 -1.65
C SER A 281 14.99 -4.61 -1.29
N LEU A 282 13.70 -4.44 -1.56
CA LEU A 282 12.97 -3.16 -1.48
C LEU A 282 13.16 -2.44 -0.14
N ASP A 283 13.87 -1.31 -0.18
CA ASP A 283 14.19 -0.50 1.01
C ASP A 283 14.09 1.01 0.76
N GLY A 284 13.53 1.42 -0.38
CA GLY A 284 13.26 2.83 -0.70
C GLY A 284 14.50 3.58 -1.16
N SER A 285 15.58 2.86 -1.48
CA SER A 285 16.74 3.45 -2.14
C SER A 285 16.39 3.81 -3.59
N SER A 286 16.99 4.88 -4.13
CA SER A 286 16.67 5.38 -5.48
C SER A 286 16.94 4.40 -6.63
N VAL A 287 17.59 3.26 -6.35
CA VAL A 287 17.82 2.17 -7.29
C VAL A 287 16.61 1.21 -7.40
N ASP A 288 15.57 1.43 -6.58
CA ASP A 288 14.35 0.63 -6.53
C ASP A 288 13.35 1.05 -7.60
N GLU A 289 13.37 2.32 -8.00
CA GLU A 289 12.53 2.82 -9.09
C GLU A 289 12.98 2.24 -10.43
N PRO A 290 12.05 1.86 -11.33
CA PRO A 290 12.41 1.59 -12.70
C PRO A 290 13.19 2.81 -13.20
N THR A 291 14.45 2.60 -13.57
CA THR A 291 15.21 3.70 -14.16
C THR A 291 14.52 4.04 -15.47
N ASP A 292 14.19 5.31 -15.65
CA ASP A 292 13.72 5.91 -16.90
C ASP A 292 14.78 6.99 -17.18
N GLN A 293 15.91 6.54 -17.73
CA GLN A 293 17.13 7.34 -17.82
C GLN A 293 16.97 8.48 -18.82
N ASP A 294 16.12 8.32 -19.83
CA ASP A 294 15.86 9.32 -20.85
C ASP A 294 14.56 10.11 -20.63
N GLY A 295 13.75 9.73 -19.64
CA GLY A 295 12.60 10.48 -19.15
C GLY A 295 11.38 10.39 -20.08
N ASP A 296 11.27 9.33 -20.86
CA ASP A 296 10.25 9.17 -21.89
C ASP A 296 8.94 8.53 -21.40
N GLY A 297 8.92 8.13 -20.12
CA GLY A 297 7.77 7.56 -19.44
C GLY A 297 7.65 6.05 -19.59
N ILE A 298 8.68 5.39 -20.12
CA ILE A 298 8.88 3.93 -20.07
C ILE A 298 10.12 3.66 -19.22
N SER A 299 10.13 2.54 -18.50
CA SER A 299 11.34 2.15 -17.77
C SER A 299 12.38 1.50 -18.69
N ASP A 300 13.66 1.85 -18.52
CA ASP A 300 14.83 1.25 -19.18
C ASP A 300 14.80 -0.29 -19.14
N GLN A 301 14.24 -0.86 -18.07
CA GLN A 301 14.16 -2.31 -17.87
C GLN A 301 13.07 -2.96 -18.72
N TRP A 302 11.95 -2.28 -18.90
CA TRP A 302 10.89 -2.72 -19.81
C TRP A 302 11.32 -2.55 -21.26
N GLU A 303 12.03 -1.46 -21.56
CA GLU A 303 12.67 -1.24 -22.86
C GLU A 303 13.66 -2.33 -23.21
N ALA A 304 14.58 -2.66 -22.29
CA ALA A 304 15.55 -3.73 -22.47
C ALA A 304 14.89 -5.11 -22.65
N LEU A 305 13.81 -5.41 -21.93
CA LEU A 305 13.08 -6.68 -22.06
C LEU A 305 12.46 -6.86 -23.45
N HIS A 306 11.94 -5.78 -24.04
CA HIS A 306 11.30 -5.79 -25.35
C HIS A 306 12.25 -5.36 -26.48
N GLU A 307 13.52 -5.15 -26.16
CA GLU A 307 14.59 -4.72 -27.08
C GLU A 307 14.26 -3.41 -27.82
N ILE A 308 13.51 -2.50 -27.20
CA ILE A 308 13.13 -1.18 -27.75
C ILE A 308 13.86 -0.06 -26.99
N ASN A 309 13.93 1.15 -27.54
CA ASN A 309 14.66 2.28 -26.94
C ASN A 309 13.93 3.63 -27.13
N SER A 310 12.63 3.61 -27.41
CA SER A 310 11.89 4.84 -27.72
C SER A 310 10.41 4.67 -27.44
N ALA A 311 9.88 5.45 -26.50
CA ALA A 311 8.47 5.50 -26.17
C ALA A 311 7.52 5.84 -27.32
N LEU A 312 8.01 6.62 -28.29
CA LEU A 312 7.18 7.17 -29.37
C LEU A 312 7.19 6.31 -30.64
N GLU A 313 8.06 5.29 -30.70
CA GLU A 313 8.08 4.35 -31.81
C GLU A 313 6.93 3.34 -31.68
N ASP A 314 6.55 2.78 -32.83
CA ASP A 314 5.61 1.68 -32.98
C ASP A 314 6.43 0.49 -33.48
N ALA A 315 6.91 -0.33 -32.55
CA ALA A 315 7.98 -1.29 -32.82
C ALA A 315 7.51 -2.53 -33.60
N ASP A 316 6.21 -2.82 -33.61
CA ASP A 316 5.60 -3.93 -34.36
C ASP A 316 4.66 -3.48 -35.50
N GLY A 317 4.41 -2.18 -35.63
CA GLY A 317 3.71 -1.56 -36.75
C GLY A 317 2.19 -1.66 -36.66
N ASP A 318 1.64 -1.80 -35.46
CA ASP A 318 0.20 -1.98 -35.23
C ASP A 318 -0.57 -0.66 -35.05
N GLY A 319 0.14 0.46 -34.98
CA GLY A 319 -0.38 1.81 -34.84
C GLY A 319 -0.42 2.33 -33.40
N LEU A 320 0.01 1.57 -32.41
CA LEU A 320 0.21 2.01 -31.03
C LEU A 320 1.67 2.40 -30.80
N SER A 321 1.91 3.40 -29.95
CA SER A 321 3.27 3.68 -29.51
C SER A 321 3.69 2.69 -28.42
N ASN A 322 4.98 2.40 -28.32
CA ASN A 322 5.55 1.58 -27.25
C ASN A 322 5.08 2.04 -25.85
N ARG A 323 4.87 3.35 -25.68
CA ARG A 323 4.34 3.92 -24.44
C ARG A 323 2.87 3.58 -24.21
N ASP A 324 2.05 3.65 -25.25
CA ASP A 324 0.64 3.27 -25.15
C ASP A 324 0.50 1.79 -24.80
N GLU A 325 1.39 0.95 -25.33
CA GLU A 325 1.45 -0.48 -25.03
C GLU A 325 1.96 -0.77 -23.63
N PHE A 326 3.00 -0.07 -23.18
CA PHE A 326 3.46 -0.11 -21.78
C PHE A 326 2.31 0.22 -20.82
N LEU A 327 1.54 1.28 -21.11
CA LEU A 327 0.38 1.66 -20.30
C LEU A 327 -0.74 0.62 -20.38
N ALA A 328 -1.00 0.06 -21.56
CA ALA A 328 -2.01 -0.98 -21.78
C ALA A 328 -1.60 -2.35 -21.23
N GLY A 329 -0.32 -2.57 -20.91
CA GLY A 329 0.21 -3.86 -20.53
C GLY A 329 0.27 -4.86 -21.69
N THR A 330 0.40 -4.37 -22.92
CA THR A 330 0.52 -5.19 -24.13
C THR A 330 1.98 -5.33 -24.58
N ASN A 331 2.24 -6.15 -25.59
CA ASN A 331 3.60 -6.48 -26.04
C ASN A 331 3.98 -5.70 -27.31
N PRO A 332 4.94 -4.76 -27.25
CA PRO A 332 5.35 -3.90 -28.37
C PRO A 332 6.12 -4.59 -29.50
N ARG A 333 6.19 -5.92 -29.45
CA ARG A 333 6.81 -6.76 -30.46
C ARG A 333 5.81 -7.74 -31.09
N ASP A 334 4.55 -7.64 -30.73
CA ASP A 334 3.49 -8.50 -31.22
C ASP A 334 2.26 -7.67 -31.58
N ALA A 335 2.12 -7.37 -32.88
CA ALA A 335 1.02 -6.55 -33.40
C ALA A 335 -0.39 -7.10 -33.13
N PHE A 336 -0.52 -8.34 -32.62
CA PHE A 336 -1.80 -8.90 -32.16
C PHE A 336 -2.07 -8.66 -30.67
N SER A 337 -1.05 -8.35 -29.88
CA SER A 337 -1.14 -7.92 -28.49
C SER A 337 -1.40 -6.42 -28.43
N ARG A 338 -2.67 -6.02 -28.58
CA ARG A 338 -3.01 -4.58 -28.62
C ARG A 338 -4.36 -4.24 -28.00
N LEU A 339 -4.46 -3.04 -27.44
CA LEU A 339 -5.74 -2.51 -26.98
C LEU A 339 -6.52 -1.95 -28.16
N ALA A 340 -7.53 -2.69 -28.64
CA ALA A 340 -8.39 -2.24 -29.71
C ALA A 340 -9.84 -2.71 -29.53
N ILE A 341 -10.80 -1.87 -29.93
CA ILE A 341 -12.18 -2.31 -30.18
C ILE A 341 -12.14 -3.15 -31.45
N HIS A 342 -12.35 -4.46 -31.33
CA HIS A 342 -12.32 -5.37 -32.47
C HIS A 342 -13.72 -5.76 -32.97
N GLU A 343 -14.77 -5.53 -32.18
CA GLU A 343 -16.16 -5.75 -32.60
C GLU A 343 -17.10 -4.68 -32.03
N VAL A 344 -18.10 -4.30 -32.82
CA VAL A 344 -19.23 -3.46 -32.41
C VAL A 344 -20.52 -4.14 -32.83
N ARG A 345 -21.45 -4.33 -31.89
CA ARG A 345 -22.75 -4.98 -32.12
C ARG A 345 -23.90 -4.09 -31.72
N ARG A 346 -24.96 -4.04 -32.54
CA ARG A 346 -26.18 -3.27 -32.24
C ARG A 346 -27.34 -4.22 -32.04
N ASP A 347 -27.94 -4.17 -30.84
CA ASP A 347 -29.06 -5.01 -30.44
C ASP A 347 -30.26 -4.15 -30.00
N ALA A 348 -31.40 -4.78 -29.69
CA ALA A 348 -32.62 -4.08 -29.27
C ALA A 348 -32.43 -3.23 -27.98
N GLY A 349 -31.38 -3.53 -27.19
CA GLY A 349 -31.06 -2.84 -25.94
C GLY A 349 -30.00 -1.74 -26.04
N GLY A 350 -29.33 -1.53 -27.18
CA GLY A 350 -28.25 -0.55 -27.29
C GLY A 350 -27.16 -0.91 -28.32
N LEU A 351 -26.00 -0.28 -28.18
CA LEU A 351 -24.79 -0.58 -28.95
C LEU A 351 -23.67 -1.06 -28.01
N SER A 352 -23.15 -2.26 -28.27
CA SER A 352 -22.09 -2.90 -27.49
C SER A 352 -20.75 -2.80 -28.22
N VAL A 353 -19.69 -2.48 -27.48
CA VAL A 353 -18.29 -2.47 -27.95
C VAL A 353 -17.51 -3.58 -27.25
N PHE A 354 -16.74 -4.35 -28.01
CA PHE A 354 -15.95 -5.50 -27.52
C PHE A 354 -14.46 -5.23 -27.71
N PHE A 355 -13.68 -5.55 -26.68
CA PHE A 355 -12.23 -5.37 -26.67
C PHE A 355 -11.57 -6.39 -25.75
N SER A 356 -10.35 -6.80 -26.08
CA SER A 356 -9.54 -7.66 -25.22
C SER A 356 -8.94 -6.86 -24.07
N THR A 357 -8.81 -7.50 -22.91
CA THR A 357 -8.27 -6.86 -21.70
C THR A 357 -7.04 -7.57 -21.18
N VAL A 358 -6.18 -6.81 -20.51
CA VAL A 358 -5.10 -7.32 -19.68
C VAL A 358 -5.62 -7.37 -18.25
N ASN A 359 -5.37 -8.48 -17.56
CA ASN A 359 -5.84 -8.68 -16.19
C ASN A 359 -5.37 -7.53 -15.27
N GLY A 360 -6.22 -7.03 -14.38
CA GLY A 360 -5.91 -5.96 -13.42
C GLY A 360 -5.82 -4.54 -14.00
N LYS A 361 -5.89 -4.35 -15.33
CA LYS A 361 -5.98 -3.02 -15.94
C LYS A 361 -7.41 -2.53 -15.94
N THR A 362 -7.65 -1.31 -15.47
CA THR A 362 -8.97 -0.68 -15.61
C THR A 362 -9.09 -0.07 -17.00
N TYR A 363 -10.22 -0.29 -17.67
CA TYR A 363 -10.53 0.30 -18.95
C TYR A 363 -11.73 1.22 -18.81
N VAL A 364 -11.64 2.40 -19.39
CA VAL A 364 -12.74 3.37 -19.44
C VAL A 364 -13.22 3.46 -20.88
N ALA A 365 -14.48 3.09 -21.09
CA ALA A 365 -15.19 3.38 -22.32
C ALA A 365 -15.75 4.80 -22.24
N GLU A 366 -15.54 5.57 -23.30
CA GLU A 366 -16.02 6.95 -23.38
C GLU A 366 -16.68 7.18 -24.73
N PHE A 367 -17.58 8.16 -24.78
CA PHE A 367 -18.27 8.58 -25.99
C PHE A 367 -18.26 10.09 -26.21
N THR A 368 -18.46 10.51 -27.46
CA THR A 368 -18.76 11.90 -27.84
C THR A 368 -19.70 11.93 -29.04
N ASP A 369 -20.53 12.95 -29.16
CA ASP A 369 -21.47 13.10 -30.27
C ASP A 369 -20.89 13.94 -31.43
N SER A 370 -19.64 14.39 -31.34
CA SER A 370 -18.98 15.15 -32.41
C SER A 370 -17.45 14.99 -32.37
N LEU A 371 -16.79 15.20 -33.52
CA LEU A 371 -15.33 15.29 -33.64
C LEU A 371 -14.93 16.54 -34.44
N PRO A 372 -13.80 17.20 -34.13
CA PRO A 372 -12.93 16.95 -32.98
C PRO A 372 -13.55 17.48 -31.68
N ALA A 373 -13.69 16.62 -30.67
CA ALA A 373 -14.22 17.02 -29.37
C ALA A 373 -13.10 17.09 -28.33
N ALA A 374 -13.10 18.16 -27.53
CA ALA A 374 -12.19 18.33 -26.40
C ALA A 374 -12.62 17.50 -25.18
N ASN A 375 -13.91 17.15 -25.06
CA ASN A 375 -14.47 16.55 -23.84
C ASN A 375 -15.25 15.27 -24.17
N TRP A 376 -14.62 14.12 -23.94
CA TRP A 376 -15.28 12.82 -23.99
C TRP A 376 -16.08 12.57 -22.70
N GLN A 377 -17.23 11.90 -22.80
CA GLN A 377 -18.08 11.54 -21.68
C GLN A 377 -17.87 10.07 -21.30
N PRO A 378 -17.78 9.71 -20.01
CA PRO A 378 -17.66 8.33 -19.60
C PRO A 378 -18.94 7.56 -19.95
N LEU A 379 -18.78 6.40 -20.58
CA LEU A 379 -19.84 5.43 -20.83
C LEU A 379 -19.90 4.38 -19.71
N GLY A 380 -18.72 3.98 -19.22
CA GLY A 380 -18.56 2.99 -18.15
C GLY A 380 -17.10 2.59 -18.03
N ASN A 381 -16.78 1.83 -16.98
CA ASN A 381 -15.48 1.23 -16.81
C ASN A 381 -15.62 -0.28 -16.56
N THR A 382 -14.55 -1.01 -16.82
CA THR A 382 -14.43 -2.42 -16.46
C THR A 382 -12.99 -2.71 -16.06
N VAL A 383 -12.81 -3.62 -15.10
CA VAL A 383 -11.48 -4.14 -14.76
C VAL A 383 -11.24 -5.33 -15.66
N GLY A 384 -10.10 -5.31 -16.36
CA GLY A 384 -9.67 -6.40 -17.20
C GLY A 384 -9.40 -7.65 -16.37
N ASP A 385 -9.77 -8.80 -16.92
CA ASP A 385 -9.58 -10.12 -16.34
C ASP A 385 -8.73 -11.03 -17.24
N GLY A 386 -8.15 -10.46 -18.31
CA GLY A 386 -7.40 -11.21 -19.32
C GLY A 386 -8.28 -11.77 -20.43
N ALA A 387 -9.60 -11.59 -20.36
CA ALA A 387 -10.55 -12.01 -21.38
C ALA A 387 -11.10 -10.82 -22.19
N GLU A 388 -11.94 -11.13 -23.17
CA GLU A 388 -12.73 -10.13 -23.90
C GLU A 388 -13.80 -9.54 -22.98
N GLN A 389 -13.88 -8.21 -22.97
CA GLN A 389 -14.89 -7.46 -22.23
C GLN A 389 -15.83 -6.72 -23.16
N VAL A 390 -17.04 -6.44 -22.68
CA VAL A 390 -18.09 -5.75 -23.42
C VAL A 390 -18.69 -4.61 -22.60
N ILE A 391 -18.88 -3.46 -23.24
CA ILE A 391 -19.60 -2.31 -22.66
C ILE A 391 -20.73 -1.89 -23.60
N THR A 392 -21.93 -1.68 -23.06
CA THR A 392 -23.14 -1.35 -23.83
C THR A 392 -23.63 0.08 -23.57
N ASP A 393 -23.76 0.89 -24.62
CA ASP A 393 -24.46 2.17 -24.61
C ASP A 393 -25.96 1.97 -24.88
N THR A 394 -26.78 2.25 -23.87
CA THR A 394 -28.24 2.16 -23.93
C THR A 394 -28.93 3.49 -24.27
N ASN A 395 -28.19 4.60 -24.30
CA ASN A 395 -28.70 5.97 -24.43
C ASN A 395 -28.23 6.63 -25.74
N LEU A 396 -28.49 5.95 -26.87
CA LEU A 396 -28.03 6.39 -28.18
C LEU A 396 -28.72 7.69 -28.65
N PRO A 397 -27.98 8.64 -29.26
CA PRO A 397 -28.55 9.88 -29.75
C PRO A 397 -29.28 9.65 -31.08
N ALA A 398 -30.06 10.65 -31.52
CA ALA A 398 -30.76 10.59 -32.81
C ALA A 398 -29.82 10.71 -34.04
N GLN A 399 -28.57 11.13 -33.84
CA GLN A 399 -27.56 11.28 -34.89
C GLN A 399 -26.39 10.31 -34.70
N HIS A 400 -25.15 10.78 -34.81
CA HIS A 400 -23.93 10.00 -34.68
C HIS A 400 -23.33 10.12 -33.27
N ARG A 401 -22.62 9.06 -32.86
CA ARG A 401 -21.81 8.98 -31.63
C ARG A 401 -20.52 8.24 -31.94
N PHE A 402 -19.44 8.69 -31.35
CA PHE A 402 -18.10 8.12 -31.44
C PHE A 402 -17.74 7.49 -30.10
N TYR A 403 -16.98 6.39 -30.13
CA TYR A 403 -16.56 5.66 -28.94
C TYR A 403 -15.04 5.51 -28.92
N ARG A 404 -14.45 5.47 -27.74
CA ARG A 404 -13.07 5.05 -27.52
C ARG A 404 -12.94 4.24 -26.24
N ILE A 405 -11.94 3.37 -26.21
CA ILE A 405 -11.47 2.72 -24.98
C ILE A 405 -10.11 3.31 -24.66
N ARG A 406 -9.88 3.61 -23.38
CA ARG A 406 -8.56 3.94 -22.86
C ARG A 406 -8.30 3.16 -21.58
N VAL A 407 -7.03 3.00 -21.23
CA VAL A 407 -6.63 2.54 -19.91
C VAL A 407 -6.98 3.65 -18.89
N GLY A 408 -7.59 3.27 -17.78
CA GLY A 408 -7.80 4.12 -16.61
C GLY A 408 -6.47 4.36 -15.90
N GLU A 409 -6.30 5.58 -15.35
CA GLU A 409 -5.16 5.89 -14.48
C GLU A 409 -5.25 5.13 -13.16
#